data_AF-A0A8M9PSS5-F1
#
_entry.id   AF-A0A8M9PSS5-F1
#
_cell.length_a   1.000
_cell.length_b   1.000
_cell.length_c   1.000
_cell.angle_alpha   90.00
_cell.angle_beta   90.00
_cell.angle_gamma   90.00
#
_symmetry.space_group_name_H-M   'P 1'
#
loop_
_entity.id
_entity.type
_entity.pdbx_description
1 polymer ?
#
loop_
_entity_poly.entity_id
_entity_poly.type
_entity_poly.pdbx_seq_one_letter_code
_entity_poly.pdbx_strand_id
1 'polypeptide(L)'
;MCKTTSKGSDSVRNKTYKKVTAYLVLQCILLLEAIILLSIEHKTKADIYENGEENFANQKNTLREEIENLETKKDGLQQENNNANKQKQQLKEEEKALLKHLHGMDGWMCYQSVFYYMSTETKNWTESKKDCEQRGASLMIINSKEEHKFFKSDANVWIGLTDKNEERKWKWVDGSELATGFSSWGPGEPNGLQGESCAASFSAELYDFSCSETFNWICERK
;
A
#
# COMPACT_ATOMS: atom_id res chain seq x y z
N MET A 1 82.22 53.76 -89.88
CA MET A 1 81.10 52.80 -90.04
C MET A 1 81.34 51.62 -89.11
N CYS A 2 80.55 51.48 -88.05
CA CYS A 2 80.44 50.20 -87.35
C CYS A 2 78.99 50.07 -86.87
N LYS A 3 78.25 49.14 -87.48
CA LYS A 3 76.86 48.80 -87.13
C LYS A 3 76.90 47.84 -85.94
N THR A 4 76.12 48.14 -84.92
CA THR A 4 75.80 47.20 -83.83
C THR A 4 74.69 46.25 -84.28
N THR A 5 74.86 44.95 -84.02
CA THR A 5 73.75 43.99 -83.95
C THR A 5 73.99 43.03 -82.80
N SER A 6 73.23 43.20 -81.71
CA SER A 6 73.04 42.21 -80.64
C SER A 6 71.65 41.61 -80.82
N LYS A 7 71.57 40.32 -81.17
CA LYS A 7 70.31 39.58 -81.35
C LYS A 7 70.21 38.29 -80.52
N GLY A 8 71.07 38.13 -79.50
CA GLY A 8 71.12 36.90 -78.68
C GLY A 8 70.47 36.98 -77.29
N SER A 9 70.12 38.18 -76.81
CA SER A 9 69.79 38.41 -75.39
C SER A 9 68.29 38.38 -75.05
N ASP A 10 67.40 38.40 -76.06
CA ASP A 10 65.96 38.56 -75.83
C ASP A 10 65.18 37.24 -75.81
N SER A 11 65.70 36.17 -76.42
CA SER A 11 65.06 34.84 -76.46
C SER A 11 65.20 34.07 -75.14
N VAL A 12 66.38 34.13 -74.49
CA VAL A 12 66.66 33.44 -73.21
C VAL A 12 65.94 34.14 -72.05
N ARG A 13 65.95 35.48 -72.04
CA ARG A 13 65.30 36.33 -71.03
C ARG A 13 63.78 36.14 -71.00
N ASN A 14 63.16 35.99 -72.17
CA ASN A 14 61.73 35.73 -72.35
C ASN A 14 61.33 34.31 -71.88
N LYS A 15 62.19 33.29 -72.06
CA LYS A 15 61.95 31.94 -71.52
C LYS A 15 62.04 31.87 -70.00
N THR A 16 62.99 32.57 -69.38
CA THR A 16 63.13 32.62 -67.92
C THR A 16 61.98 33.40 -67.27
N TYR A 17 61.58 34.54 -67.83
CA TYR A 17 60.42 35.32 -67.36
C TYR A 17 59.12 34.51 -67.40
N LYS A 18 58.86 33.77 -68.49
CA LYS A 18 57.69 32.88 -68.62
C LYS A 18 57.63 31.78 -67.55
N LYS A 19 58.78 31.23 -67.14
CA LYS A 19 58.85 30.21 -66.06
C LYS A 19 58.57 30.83 -64.69
N VAL A 20 59.10 32.02 -64.42
CA VAL A 20 58.84 32.75 -63.17
C VAL A 20 57.38 33.17 -63.08
N THR A 21 56.79 33.69 -64.16
CA THR A 21 55.36 34.03 -64.19
C THR A 21 54.49 32.80 -64.03
N ALA A 22 54.81 31.68 -64.68
CA ALA A 22 54.06 30.43 -64.52
C ALA A 22 54.12 29.90 -63.08
N TYR A 23 55.29 29.99 -62.44
CA TYR A 23 55.47 29.61 -61.04
C TYR A 23 54.67 30.52 -60.09
N LEU A 24 54.72 31.84 -60.29
CA LEU A 24 53.94 32.80 -59.49
C LEU A 24 52.44 32.58 -59.66
N VAL A 25 51.96 32.36 -60.89
CA VAL A 25 50.55 32.04 -61.16
C VAL A 25 50.15 30.73 -60.46
N LEU A 26 50.98 29.70 -60.54
CA LEU A 26 50.73 28.43 -59.84
C LEU A 26 50.68 28.64 -58.31
N GLN A 27 51.60 29.43 -57.76
CA GLN A 27 51.64 29.73 -56.33
C GLN A 27 50.40 30.56 -55.90
N CYS A 28 49.93 31.50 -56.72
CA CYS A 28 48.67 32.21 -56.49
C CYS A 28 47.48 31.26 -56.50
N ILE A 29 47.41 30.31 -57.44
CA ILE A 29 46.33 29.32 -57.51
C ILE A 29 46.33 28.45 -56.24
N LEU A 30 47.49 27.93 -55.82
CA LEU A 30 47.61 27.12 -54.61
C LEU A 30 47.23 27.90 -53.33
N LEU A 31 47.59 29.18 -53.25
CA LEU A 31 47.19 30.04 -52.13
C LEU A 31 45.68 30.31 -52.12
N LEU A 32 45.08 30.54 -53.29
CA LEU A 32 43.63 30.72 -53.41
C LEU A 32 42.89 29.46 -53.00
N GLU A 33 43.33 28.28 -53.43
CA GLU A 33 42.77 27.00 -53.02
C GLU A 33 42.84 26.80 -51.50
N ALA A 34 43.98 27.09 -50.87
CA ALA A 34 44.13 26.99 -49.42
C ALA A 34 43.19 27.93 -48.65
N ILE A 35 43.04 29.19 -49.11
CA ILE A 35 42.13 30.17 -48.50
C ILE A 35 40.67 29.70 -48.62
N ILE A 36 40.28 29.16 -49.78
CA ILE A 36 38.93 28.63 -49.99
C ILE A 36 38.66 27.47 -49.02
N LEU A 37 39.60 26.52 -48.88
CA LEU A 37 39.45 25.39 -47.96
C LEU A 37 39.31 25.84 -46.50
N LEU A 38 40.16 26.78 -46.05
CA LEU A 38 40.08 27.34 -44.70
C LEU A 38 38.76 28.09 -44.46
N SER A 39 38.27 28.80 -45.47
CA SER A 39 36.99 29.52 -45.38
C SER A 39 35.81 28.55 -45.26
N ILE A 40 35.86 27.43 -46.00
CA ILE A 40 34.87 26.35 -45.88
C ILE A 40 34.94 25.72 -44.49
N GLU A 41 36.12 25.38 -43.98
CA GLU A 41 36.29 24.76 -42.66
C GLU A 41 35.82 25.68 -41.52
N HIS A 42 36.10 26.99 -41.61
CA HIS A 42 35.62 27.95 -40.63
C HIS A 42 34.09 28.03 -40.64
N LYS A 43 33.48 28.06 -41.83
CA LYS A 43 32.02 28.11 -41.96
C LYS A 43 31.36 26.83 -41.43
N THR A 44 31.89 25.66 -41.76
CA THR A 44 31.34 24.39 -41.25
C THR A 44 31.44 24.29 -39.74
N LYS A 45 32.55 24.74 -39.14
CA LYS A 45 32.68 24.81 -37.67
C LYS A 45 31.65 25.78 -37.09
N ALA A 46 31.49 26.98 -37.66
CA ALA A 46 30.49 27.95 -37.21
C ALA A 46 29.07 27.36 -37.25
N ASP A 47 28.68 26.74 -38.37
CA ASP A 47 27.37 26.10 -38.52
C ASP A 47 27.16 24.97 -37.49
N ILE A 48 28.19 24.18 -37.19
CA ILE A 48 28.14 23.12 -36.16
C ILE A 48 27.98 23.73 -34.76
N TYR A 49 28.68 24.81 -34.45
CA TYR A 49 28.56 25.49 -33.15
C TYR A 49 27.16 26.09 -32.98
N GLU A 50 26.63 26.80 -33.98
CA GLU A 50 25.29 27.39 -33.93
C GLU A 50 24.20 26.32 -33.77
N ASN A 51 24.26 25.24 -34.56
CA ASN A 51 23.31 24.12 -34.43
C ASN A 51 23.43 23.39 -33.08
N GLY A 52 24.64 23.33 -32.53
CA GLY A 52 24.88 22.78 -31.19
C GLY A 52 24.26 23.64 -30.08
N GLU A 53 24.41 24.96 -30.17
CA GLU A 53 23.79 25.91 -29.23
C GLU A 53 22.26 25.87 -29.31
N GLU A 54 21.69 25.81 -30.51
CA GLU A 54 20.25 25.71 -30.71
C GLU A 54 19.69 24.40 -30.12
N ASN A 55 20.36 23.27 -30.38
CA ASN A 55 19.95 21.98 -29.81
C ASN A 55 20.01 21.99 -28.28
N PHE A 56 21.09 22.53 -27.71
CA PHE A 56 21.22 22.66 -26.26
C PHE A 56 20.15 23.58 -25.65
N ALA A 57 19.85 24.70 -26.32
CA ALA A 57 18.79 25.61 -25.89
C ALA A 57 17.42 24.95 -25.91
N ASN A 58 17.11 24.17 -26.96
CA ASN A 58 15.86 23.43 -27.07
C ASN A 58 15.73 22.38 -25.97
N GLN A 59 16.77 21.56 -25.73
CA GLN A 59 16.78 20.58 -24.65
C GLN A 59 16.60 21.23 -23.27
N LYS A 60 17.26 22.36 -23.03
CA LYS A 60 17.12 23.12 -21.77
C LYS A 60 15.70 23.62 -21.56
N ASN A 61 15.02 24.07 -22.61
CA ASN A 61 13.64 24.54 -22.53
C ASN A 61 12.68 23.38 -22.24
N THR A 62 12.82 22.24 -22.92
CA THR A 62 12.03 21.02 -22.65
C THR A 62 12.20 20.56 -21.20
N LEU A 63 13.43 20.49 -20.70
CA LEU A 63 13.70 20.11 -19.32
C LEU A 63 13.08 21.09 -18.32
N ARG A 64 13.06 22.39 -18.63
CA ARG A 64 12.43 23.40 -17.78
C ARG A 64 10.91 23.19 -17.70
N GLU A 65 10.25 22.91 -18.82
CA GLU A 65 8.82 22.61 -18.86
C GLU A 65 8.48 21.33 -18.09
N GLU A 66 9.30 20.28 -18.22
CA GLU A 66 9.14 19.05 -17.44
C GLU A 66 9.28 19.29 -15.94
N ILE A 67 10.26 20.10 -15.51
CA ILE A 67 10.43 20.47 -14.10
C ILE A 67 9.20 21.20 -13.57
N GLU A 68 8.69 22.19 -14.30
CA GLU A 68 7.50 22.95 -13.89
C GLU A 68 6.25 22.05 -13.78
N ASN A 69 6.08 21.13 -14.73
CA ASN A 69 5.00 20.13 -14.69
C ASN A 69 5.15 19.17 -13.50
N LEU A 70 6.38 18.70 -13.23
CA LEU A 70 6.65 17.83 -12.08
C LEU A 70 6.43 18.54 -10.74
N GLU A 71 6.78 19.82 -10.65
CA GLU A 71 6.51 20.66 -9.48
C GLU A 71 5.00 20.79 -9.25
N THR A 72 4.24 21.12 -10.31
CA THR A 72 2.78 21.22 -10.24
C THR A 72 2.15 19.89 -9.81
N LYS A 73 2.61 18.77 -10.38
CA LYS A 73 2.11 17.44 -10.01
C LYS A 73 2.46 17.06 -8.57
N LYS A 74 3.66 17.42 -8.11
CA LYS A 74 4.10 17.21 -6.72
C LYS A 74 3.20 17.97 -5.75
N ASP A 75 2.90 19.23 -6.04
CA ASP A 75 2.04 20.06 -5.19
C ASP A 75 0.60 19.51 -5.13
N GLY A 76 0.07 19.05 -6.27
CA GLY A 76 -1.22 18.36 -6.33
C GLY A 76 -1.26 17.09 -5.48
N LEU A 77 -0.25 16.23 -5.61
CA LEU A 77 -0.13 15.01 -4.78
C LEU A 77 0.01 15.32 -3.29
N GLN A 78 0.72 16.40 -2.93
CA GLN A 78 0.82 16.84 -1.54
C GLN A 78 -0.55 17.29 -1.00
N GLN A 79 -1.33 18.00 -1.80
CA GLN A 79 -2.68 18.42 -1.43
C GLN A 79 -3.61 17.21 -1.24
N GLU A 80 -3.59 16.25 -2.16
CA GLU A 80 -4.37 15.01 -2.04
C GLU A 80 -4.01 14.22 -0.79
N ASN A 81 -2.70 14.06 -0.50
CA ASN A 81 -2.23 13.39 0.70
C ASN A 81 -2.69 14.10 1.99
N ASN A 82 -2.66 15.45 2.01
CA ASN A 82 -3.16 16.22 3.14
C ASN A 82 -4.67 16.04 3.35
N ASN A 83 -5.45 16.04 2.27
CA ASN A 83 -6.89 15.80 2.31
C ASN A 83 -7.23 14.39 2.81
N ALA A 84 -6.53 13.36 2.31
CA ALA A 84 -6.71 11.98 2.73
C ALA A 84 -6.37 11.81 4.23
N ASN A 85 -5.29 12.43 4.70
CA ASN A 85 -4.93 12.40 6.12
C ASN A 85 -6.00 13.07 7.00
N LYS A 86 -6.59 14.17 6.55
CA LYS A 86 -7.70 14.84 7.25
C LYS A 86 -8.93 13.93 7.34
N GLN A 87 -9.33 13.30 6.23
CA GLN A 87 -10.44 12.34 6.21
C GLN A 87 -10.18 11.15 7.14
N LYS A 88 -8.96 10.60 7.12
CA LYS A 88 -8.55 9.51 8.02
C LYS A 88 -8.66 9.91 9.49
N GLN A 89 -8.28 11.14 9.85
CA GLN A 89 -8.41 11.62 11.21
C GLN A 89 -9.88 11.79 11.61
N GLN A 90 -10.71 12.31 10.71
CA GLN A 90 -12.14 12.44 10.95
C GLN A 90 -12.80 11.07 11.19
N LEU A 91 -12.52 10.08 10.35
CA LEU A 91 -13.04 8.72 10.49
C LEU A 91 -12.64 8.08 11.83
N LYS A 92 -11.42 8.32 12.30
CA LYS A 92 -10.96 7.82 13.62
C LYS A 92 -11.74 8.42 14.78
N GLU A 93 -12.05 9.72 14.74
CA GLU A 93 -12.85 10.35 15.79
C GLU A 93 -14.30 9.89 15.72
N GLU A 94 -14.85 9.69 14.53
CA GLU A 94 -16.18 9.09 14.34
C GLU A 94 -16.23 7.65 14.85
N GLU A 95 -15.24 6.81 14.55
CA GLU A 95 -15.08 5.45 15.09
C GLU A 95 -15.06 5.46 16.62
N LYS A 96 -14.27 6.36 17.22
CA LYS A 96 -14.21 6.52 18.67
C LYS A 96 -15.54 6.97 19.27
N ALA A 97 -16.25 7.88 18.61
CA ALA A 97 -17.57 8.34 19.05
C ALA A 97 -18.61 7.22 18.97
N LEU A 98 -18.59 6.43 17.90
CA LEU A 98 -19.44 5.26 17.73
C LEU A 98 -19.15 4.22 18.82
N LEU A 99 -17.88 3.89 19.07
CA LEU A 99 -17.49 2.99 20.15
C LEU A 99 -17.96 3.51 21.51
N LYS A 100 -17.91 4.82 21.76
CA LYS A 100 -18.42 5.40 23.01
C LYS A 100 -19.93 5.20 23.16
N HIS A 101 -20.69 5.35 22.08
CA HIS A 101 -22.14 5.10 22.09
C HIS A 101 -22.46 3.62 22.29
N LEU A 102 -21.64 2.75 21.71
CA LEU A 102 -21.73 1.30 21.81
C LEU A 102 -21.54 0.76 23.23
N HIS A 103 -20.54 1.29 23.95
CA HIS A 103 -20.28 0.96 25.36
C HIS A 103 -21.23 1.66 26.33
N GLY A 104 -22.13 2.52 25.84
CA GLY A 104 -23.13 3.23 26.63
C GLY A 104 -24.47 2.49 26.80
N MET A 105 -24.62 1.29 26.22
CA MET A 105 -25.79 0.43 26.44
C MET A 105 -25.59 -0.41 27.71
N ASP A 106 -26.17 -0.02 28.84
CA ASP A 106 -26.53 -0.86 30.01
C ASP A 106 -25.76 -2.19 30.21
N GLY A 107 -24.41 -2.16 30.26
CA GLY A 107 -23.56 -3.34 30.51
C GLY A 107 -23.23 -4.22 29.29
N TRP A 108 -23.54 -3.78 28.06
CA TRP A 108 -23.17 -4.46 26.82
C TRP A 108 -21.80 -4.01 26.31
N MET A 109 -21.01 -4.95 25.80
CA MET A 109 -19.74 -4.75 25.14
C MET A 109 -19.87 -5.14 23.66
N CYS A 110 -19.25 -4.41 22.75
CA CYS A 110 -19.21 -4.84 21.35
C CYS A 110 -17.85 -5.42 20.99
N TYR A 111 -17.86 -6.59 20.35
CA TYR A 111 -16.69 -7.24 19.79
C TYR A 111 -17.02 -7.69 18.36
N GLN A 112 -16.23 -7.22 17.38
CA GLN A 112 -16.41 -7.54 15.95
C GLN A 112 -17.84 -7.31 15.42
N SER A 113 -18.48 -6.22 15.84
CA SER A 113 -19.87 -5.86 15.49
C SER A 113 -20.98 -6.73 16.09
N VAL A 114 -20.64 -7.60 17.06
CA VAL A 114 -21.60 -8.36 17.87
C VAL A 114 -21.60 -7.81 19.29
N PHE A 115 -22.78 -7.73 19.90
CA PHE A 115 -22.96 -7.23 21.26
C PHE A 115 -23.01 -8.38 22.26
N TYR A 116 -22.27 -8.24 23.35
CA TYR A 116 -22.19 -9.22 24.42
C TYR A 116 -22.55 -8.60 25.76
N TYR A 117 -23.32 -9.32 26.57
CA TYR A 117 -23.62 -8.92 27.93
C TYR A 117 -23.11 -9.99 28.87
N MET A 118 -22.25 -9.60 29.81
CA MET A 118 -21.75 -10.48 30.86
C MET A 118 -22.54 -10.20 32.14
N SER A 119 -23.17 -11.23 32.69
CA SER A 119 -24.00 -11.07 33.88
C SER A 119 -23.17 -10.72 35.11
N THR A 120 -23.74 -9.93 36.01
CA THR A 120 -23.15 -9.66 37.34
C THR A 120 -23.70 -10.59 38.43
N GLU A 121 -24.80 -11.29 38.15
CA GLU A 121 -25.41 -12.29 39.02
C GLU A 121 -25.23 -13.69 38.43
N THR A 122 -25.50 -14.72 39.24
CA THR A 122 -25.47 -16.12 38.80
C THR A 122 -26.89 -16.67 38.64
N LYS A 123 -27.07 -17.54 37.65
CA LYS A 123 -28.33 -18.26 37.38
C LYS A 123 -28.02 -19.66 36.87
N ASN A 124 -29.01 -20.55 36.91
CA ASN A 124 -28.87 -21.84 36.24
C ASN A 124 -28.91 -21.67 34.71
N TRP A 125 -28.50 -22.69 33.96
CA TRP A 125 -28.36 -22.57 32.50
C TRP A 125 -29.67 -22.19 31.81
N THR A 126 -30.79 -22.77 32.26
CA THR A 126 -32.12 -22.51 31.66
C THR A 126 -32.59 -21.09 31.93
N GLU A 127 -32.39 -20.60 33.15
CA GLU A 127 -32.71 -19.22 33.53
C GLU A 127 -31.81 -18.21 32.83
N SER A 128 -30.53 -18.53 32.66
CA SER A 128 -29.56 -17.72 31.91
C SER A 128 -29.95 -17.57 30.45
N LYS A 129 -30.34 -18.69 29.81
CA LYS A 129 -30.90 -18.69 28.44
C LYS A 129 -32.11 -17.77 28.33
N LYS A 130 -33.04 -17.88 29.27
CA LYS A 130 -34.25 -17.06 29.29
C LYS A 130 -33.95 -15.58 29.49
N ASP A 131 -32.98 -15.23 30.34
CA ASP A 131 -32.55 -13.83 30.53
C ASP A 131 -31.99 -13.24 29.22
N CYS A 132 -31.14 -13.97 28.50
CA CYS A 132 -30.67 -13.51 27.19
C CYS A 132 -31.82 -13.32 26.20
N GLU A 133 -32.76 -14.26 26.13
CA GLU A 133 -33.95 -14.15 25.26
C GLU A 133 -34.80 -12.92 25.60
N GLN A 134 -34.99 -12.62 26.89
CA GLN A 134 -35.71 -11.42 27.35
C GLN A 134 -35.02 -10.12 26.96
N ARG A 135 -33.70 -10.15 26.76
CA ARG A 135 -32.90 -9.02 26.28
C ARG A 135 -32.82 -8.94 24.74
N GLY A 136 -33.53 -9.82 24.03
CA GLY A 136 -33.46 -9.93 22.56
C GLY A 136 -32.11 -10.48 22.08
N ALA A 137 -31.52 -11.40 22.85
CA ALA A 137 -30.22 -12.01 22.63
C ALA A 137 -30.31 -13.54 22.82
N SER A 138 -29.21 -14.25 22.60
CA SER A 138 -29.06 -15.68 22.94
C SER A 138 -27.90 -15.87 23.91
N LEU A 139 -27.79 -17.03 24.57
CA LEU A 139 -26.52 -17.38 25.20
C LEU A 139 -25.42 -17.44 24.12
N MET A 140 -24.20 -17.03 24.49
CA MET A 140 -23.06 -16.92 23.58
C MET A 140 -22.79 -18.24 22.85
N ILE A 141 -22.64 -18.15 21.52
CA ILE A 141 -22.24 -19.22 20.62
C ILE A 141 -20.81 -18.93 20.19
N ILE A 142 -19.88 -19.84 20.49
CA ILE A 142 -18.48 -19.60 20.16
C ILE A 142 -18.26 -19.87 18.66
N ASN A 143 -18.02 -18.82 17.89
CA ASN A 143 -17.77 -18.90 16.45
C ASN A 143 -16.27 -18.98 16.12
N SER A 144 -15.39 -18.55 17.03
CA SER A 144 -13.93 -18.60 16.85
C SER A 144 -13.16 -18.76 18.16
N LYS A 145 -11.90 -19.21 18.07
CA LYS A 145 -11.00 -19.30 19.23
C LYS A 145 -10.62 -17.92 19.75
N GLU A 146 -10.55 -16.93 18.87
CA GLU A 146 -10.24 -15.54 19.18
C GLU A 146 -11.36 -14.90 20.01
N GLU A 147 -12.61 -15.14 19.62
CA GLU A 147 -13.80 -14.75 20.38
C GLU A 147 -13.83 -15.42 21.76
N HIS A 148 -13.60 -16.74 21.82
CA HIS A 148 -13.56 -17.47 23.10
C HIS A 148 -12.51 -16.90 24.06
N LYS A 149 -11.31 -16.59 23.55
CA LYS A 149 -10.22 -15.99 24.34
C LYS A 149 -10.54 -14.57 24.79
N PHE A 150 -11.24 -13.78 23.97
CA PHE A 150 -11.63 -12.41 24.32
C PHE A 150 -12.56 -12.41 25.55
N PHE A 151 -13.47 -13.39 25.64
CA PHE A 151 -14.38 -13.58 26.78
C PHE A 151 -13.84 -14.55 27.84
N LYS A 152 -12.50 -14.64 27.99
CA LYS A 152 -11.88 -15.41 29.07
C LYS A 152 -12.39 -14.89 30.42
N SER A 153 -12.82 -15.82 31.28
CA SER A 153 -13.20 -15.57 32.67
C SER A 153 -12.42 -16.48 33.61
N ASP A 154 -12.03 -15.96 34.77
CA ASP A 154 -11.42 -16.75 35.85
C ASP A 154 -12.48 -17.39 36.77
N ALA A 155 -13.76 -17.32 36.38
CA ALA A 155 -14.89 -18.04 36.96
C ALA A 155 -15.67 -18.77 35.86
N ASN A 156 -16.39 -19.83 36.22
CA ASN A 156 -17.28 -20.53 35.29
C ASN A 156 -18.34 -19.57 34.76
N VAL A 157 -18.52 -19.55 33.44
CA VAL A 157 -19.58 -18.78 32.78
C VAL A 157 -20.37 -19.66 31.82
N TRP A 158 -21.70 -19.64 31.93
CA TRP A 158 -22.56 -20.35 30.99
C TRP A 158 -22.42 -19.78 29.57
N ILE A 159 -22.32 -20.71 28.63
CA ILE A 159 -22.41 -20.46 27.19
C ILE A 159 -23.58 -21.24 26.60
N GLY A 160 -23.92 -20.94 25.35
CA GLY A 160 -25.09 -21.49 24.67
C GLY A 160 -24.91 -22.90 24.14
N LEU A 161 -24.21 -23.79 24.86
CA LEU A 161 -23.89 -25.15 24.41
C LEU A 161 -24.43 -26.20 25.39
N THR A 162 -25.17 -27.19 24.89
CA THR A 162 -25.81 -28.26 25.68
C THR A 162 -25.98 -29.54 24.88
N ASP A 163 -25.93 -30.71 25.52
CA ASP A 163 -26.30 -32.00 24.95
C ASP A 163 -27.52 -32.63 25.64
N LYS A 164 -28.27 -31.84 26.42
CA LYS A 164 -29.45 -32.27 27.21
C LYS A 164 -30.51 -33.04 26.41
N ASN A 165 -30.60 -32.81 25.10
CA ASN A 165 -31.55 -33.49 24.23
C ASN A 165 -31.08 -34.89 23.81
N GLU A 166 -29.79 -35.07 23.62
CA GLU A 166 -29.17 -36.33 23.22
C GLU A 166 -27.72 -36.36 23.72
N GLU A 167 -27.49 -37.18 24.74
CA GLU A 167 -26.18 -37.37 25.40
C GLU A 167 -25.03 -37.50 24.39
N ARG A 168 -23.95 -36.75 24.61
CA ARG A 168 -22.76 -36.63 23.73
C ARG A 168 -22.99 -35.94 22.38
N LYS A 169 -24.19 -35.44 22.09
CA LYS A 169 -24.46 -34.60 20.91
C LYS A 169 -24.69 -33.15 21.31
N TRP A 170 -23.58 -32.44 21.47
CA TRP A 170 -23.55 -31.03 21.82
C TRP A 170 -24.12 -30.14 20.72
N LYS A 171 -25.08 -29.30 21.09
CA LYS A 171 -25.76 -28.34 20.21
C LYS A 171 -25.73 -26.95 20.82
N TRP A 172 -25.53 -25.97 19.93
CA TRP A 172 -25.67 -24.58 20.25
C TRP A 172 -27.15 -24.20 20.43
N VAL A 173 -27.42 -23.09 21.10
CA VAL A 173 -28.79 -22.58 21.33
C VAL A 173 -29.52 -22.19 20.03
N ASP A 174 -28.80 -22.00 18.92
CA ASP A 174 -29.38 -21.81 17.58
C ASP A 174 -29.73 -23.14 16.87
N GLY A 175 -29.43 -24.28 17.50
CA GLY A 175 -29.68 -25.63 17.00
C GLY A 175 -28.55 -26.22 16.15
N SER A 176 -27.49 -25.46 15.86
CA SER A 176 -26.31 -25.98 15.15
C SER A 176 -25.53 -26.96 16.02
N GLU A 177 -24.94 -27.99 15.41
CA GLU A 177 -24.12 -28.98 16.13
C GLU A 177 -22.70 -28.46 16.34
N LEU A 178 -22.09 -28.82 17.47
CA LEU A 178 -20.68 -28.54 17.71
C LEU A 178 -19.83 -29.24 16.64
N ALA A 179 -19.02 -28.48 15.91
CA ALA A 179 -18.19 -29.02 14.83
C ALA A 179 -17.20 -30.07 15.39
N THR A 180 -17.05 -31.19 14.68
CA THR A 180 -16.22 -32.35 15.10
C THR A 180 -14.73 -32.04 15.31
N GLY A 181 -14.24 -30.89 14.85
CA GLY A 181 -12.87 -30.40 15.05
C GLY A 181 -12.73 -29.22 16.02
N PHE A 182 -13.84 -28.73 16.59
CA PHE A 182 -13.81 -27.67 17.59
C PHE A 182 -13.42 -28.25 18.96
N SER A 183 -12.12 -28.27 19.23
CA SER A 183 -11.57 -28.69 20.52
C SER A 183 -11.23 -27.46 21.37
N SER A 184 -12.21 -27.06 22.18
CA SER A 184 -12.02 -26.12 23.29
C SER A 184 -12.32 -26.75 24.65
N TRP A 185 -12.63 -28.06 24.70
CA TRP A 185 -12.85 -28.77 25.95
C TRP A 185 -11.56 -28.81 26.77
N GLY A 186 -11.71 -28.63 28.08
CA GLY A 186 -10.63 -28.78 29.04
C GLY A 186 -10.11 -30.22 29.09
N PRO A 187 -8.94 -30.45 29.72
CA PRO A 187 -8.39 -31.79 29.85
C PRO A 187 -9.36 -32.76 30.55
N GLY A 188 -9.82 -33.78 29.82
CA GLY A 188 -10.73 -34.80 30.35
C GLY A 188 -12.22 -34.56 30.06
N GLU A 189 -12.57 -33.45 29.41
CA GLU A 189 -13.95 -33.07 29.12
C GLU A 189 -14.38 -33.32 27.67
N PRO A 190 -15.70 -33.44 27.41
CA PRO A 190 -16.78 -33.57 28.39
C PRO A 190 -16.80 -34.95 29.03
N ASN A 191 -16.97 -35.03 30.34
CA ASN A 191 -16.91 -36.29 31.10
C ASN A 191 -18.29 -36.92 31.36
N GLY A 192 -19.38 -36.15 31.23
CA GLY A 192 -20.77 -36.59 31.35
C GLY A 192 -21.14 -37.14 32.73
N LEU A 193 -20.41 -36.77 33.79
CA LEU A 193 -20.68 -37.27 35.14
C LEU A 193 -22.06 -36.79 35.62
N GLN A 194 -22.81 -37.61 36.35
CA GLN A 194 -24.08 -37.23 37.02
C GLN A 194 -25.14 -36.48 36.16
N GLY A 195 -25.14 -36.61 34.83
CA GLY A 195 -26.08 -35.89 33.96
C GLY A 195 -25.71 -34.41 33.74
N GLU A 196 -24.40 -34.12 33.74
CA GLU A 196 -23.83 -32.85 33.29
C GLU A 196 -24.09 -32.67 31.79
N SER A 197 -24.99 -31.75 31.44
CA SER A 197 -25.42 -31.56 30.05
C SER A 197 -25.36 -30.11 29.57
N CYS A 198 -24.75 -29.22 30.36
CA CYS A 198 -24.65 -27.79 30.07
C CYS A 198 -23.19 -27.35 30.14
N ALA A 199 -22.70 -26.68 29.10
CA ALA A 199 -21.30 -26.27 29.04
C ALA A 199 -21.10 -24.88 29.65
N ALA A 200 -20.07 -24.76 30.49
CA ALA A 200 -19.52 -23.50 30.94
C ALA A 200 -18.11 -23.30 30.39
N SER A 201 -17.71 -22.04 30.25
CA SER A 201 -16.33 -21.66 29.94
C SER A 201 -15.59 -21.25 31.21
N PHE A 202 -14.37 -21.75 31.38
CA PHE A 202 -13.42 -21.35 32.42
C PHE A 202 -12.04 -21.21 31.80
N SER A 203 -11.41 -20.05 31.98
CA SER A 203 -10.09 -19.74 31.39
C SER A 203 -9.98 -20.02 29.87
N ALA A 204 -11.08 -19.79 29.13
CA ALA A 204 -11.20 -20.08 27.69
C ALA A 204 -11.10 -21.57 27.31
N GLU A 205 -11.47 -22.45 28.24
CA GLU A 205 -11.69 -23.89 28.05
C GLU A 205 -13.13 -24.23 28.45
N LEU A 206 -13.70 -25.27 27.85
CA LEU A 206 -15.08 -25.71 28.07
C LEU A 206 -15.11 -26.90 29.04
N TYR A 207 -16.11 -26.88 29.91
CA TYR A 207 -16.40 -27.92 30.89
C TYR A 207 -17.90 -28.14 30.93
N ASP A 208 -18.33 -29.40 31.03
CA ASP A 208 -19.72 -29.75 31.27
C ASP A 208 -20.03 -29.73 32.77
N PHE A 209 -21.23 -29.27 33.10
CA PHE A 209 -21.71 -29.14 34.46
C PHE A 209 -23.20 -29.44 34.52
N SER A 210 -23.70 -29.68 35.73
CA SER A 210 -25.13 -29.90 35.93
C SER A 210 -25.85 -28.61 35.57
N CYS A 211 -26.87 -28.72 34.74
CA CYS A 211 -27.64 -27.55 34.29
C CYS A 211 -28.34 -26.80 35.44
N SER A 212 -28.40 -27.39 36.65
CA SER A 212 -28.94 -26.75 37.86
C SER A 212 -27.92 -25.89 38.61
N GLU A 213 -26.61 -26.03 38.33
CA GLU A 213 -25.57 -25.18 38.91
C GLU A 213 -25.79 -23.72 38.54
N THR A 214 -25.38 -22.81 39.41
CA THR A 214 -25.55 -21.37 39.16
C THR A 214 -24.21 -20.72 38.83
N PHE A 215 -24.07 -20.22 37.61
CA PHE A 215 -22.89 -19.49 37.14
C PHE A 215 -23.31 -18.14 36.55
N ASN A 216 -22.34 -17.25 36.38
CA ASN A 216 -22.52 -16.10 35.50
C ASN A 216 -22.78 -16.60 34.06
N TRP A 217 -23.29 -15.76 33.18
CA TRP A 217 -23.53 -16.12 31.78
C TRP A 217 -23.19 -14.99 30.84
N ILE A 218 -22.99 -15.34 29.58
CA ILE A 218 -22.74 -14.38 28.51
C ILE A 218 -23.86 -14.46 27.49
N CYS A 219 -24.53 -13.34 27.23
CA CYS A 219 -25.46 -13.20 26.12
C CYS A 219 -24.75 -12.65 24.88
N GLU A 220 -25.16 -13.04 23.69
CA GLU A 220 -24.77 -12.45 22.40
C GLU A 220 -25.99 -11.93 21.62
N ARG A 221 -25.81 -10.80 20.93
CA ARG A 221 -26.79 -10.23 20.00
C ARG A 221 -26.06 -9.71 18.77
N LYS A 222 -26.43 -10.26 17.61
CA LYS A 222 -25.90 -9.87 16.29
C LYS A 222 -26.64 -8.66 15.73
#